data_AF-A0A958A889-F1
#
_entry.id   AF-A0A958A889-F1
#
_cell.length_a   1.000
_cell.length_b   1.000
_cell.length_c   1.000
_cell.angle_alpha   90.00
_cell.angle_beta   90.00
_cell.angle_gamma   90.00
#
_symmetry.space_group_name_H-M   'P 1'
#
loop_
_entity.id
_entity.type
_entity.pdbx_description
1 polymer ?
#
loop_
_entity_poly.entity_id
_entity_poly.type
_entity_poly.pdbx_seq_one_letter_code
_entity_poly.pdbx_strand_id
1 'polypeptide(L)'
;MTVSSSGQPAKEKIAILGGGVGALVTAFGLTESGKDYDITVYQMGWRLGGKGASGRNLDPAYHYRIEEHGLHVWAGLYDNAFGVIRKCYAELGRAPDAPLGTWQAAFKPQNFVVVEEKYKDQWYHWPFNLPTNDQLPGEPEARLFPSIWSYIEEAIELMRYFLAQHLAAKDTAAPPPPKMEGWLRRIIDRLTTGLEQATLTAGDIMLYAAQQLARRLAEADDPDNDFNLGDILRWLGHSVEESVEGIFLRILTHFVEWIWADAKDSLDHLAIRQAWIFINFAYGNIHGIIEDDLITDGFYKVDDQDYRAWLGKYVLADDGLTLNSPLAFFVYDADFAYEDGDFSKPLISAGVTLYTLIRMAFTWKGALIWKMQAGMGDTVFTPLYRVLQKRGVKFKFFHRVKGLHLADDKQSIEAITIGVQAKLKNPDLGYQPLIDIKGLECWPSTPFYDQLVDGDTLKQVNFEDWCTADIEELQLKAGVDFDQVVLGISIGMFPYICCDLIEHNAAWKTMVDQVRTVRTQALQLWLKPTAYSLGWTLMQEPLLSTYDVNPIDSWADMSHLLEREGWPAVGDQFPLNIAYFCGPMADDPP
;
A
#
# COMPACT_ATOMS: atom_id res chain seq x y z
N MET A 1 25.30 -19.97 -56.63
CA MET A 1 24.44 -20.14 -55.45
C MET A 1 24.77 -19.01 -54.50
N THR A 2 24.01 -17.93 -54.56
CA THR A 2 24.11 -16.80 -53.63
C THR A 2 23.20 -17.10 -52.45
N VAL A 3 23.82 -17.25 -51.28
CA VAL A 3 23.13 -17.48 -50.00
C VAL A 3 22.39 -16.20 -49.64
N SER A 4 21.06 -16.25 -49.57
CA SER A 4 20.25 -15.16 -49.04
C SER A 4 20.53 -15.02 -47.55
N SER A 5 20.92 -13.83 -47.11
CA SER A 5 20.94 -13.44 -45.72
C SER A 5 19.52 -13.57 -45.15
N SER A 6 19.31 -14.57 -44.30
CA SER A 6 18.12 -14.65 -43.44
C SER A 6 18.14 -13.45 -42.50
N GLY A 7 17.44 -12.39 -42.87
CA GLY A 7 17.20 -11.25 -41.99
C GLY A 7 16.44 -11.74 -40.76
N GLN A 8 16.96 -11.46 -39.57
CA GLN A 8 16.17 -11.62 -38.35
C GLN A 8 14.87 -10.82 -38.52
N PRO A 9 13.72 -11.35 -38.08
CA PRO A 9 12.48 -10.59 -38.11
C PRO A 9 12.68 -9.25 -37.38
N ALA A 10 12.11 -8.17 -37.91
CA ALA A 10 12.18 -6.87 -37.26
C ALA A 10 11.57 -6.98 -35.87
N LYS A 11 12.25 -6.42 -34.86
CA LYS A 11 11.76 -6.39 -33.48
C LYS A 11 10.44 -5.63 -33.42
N GLU A 12 9.48 -6.16 -32.67
CA GLU A 12 8.23 -5.46 -32.40
C GLU A 12 8.51 -4.26 -31.49
N LYS A 13 8.07 -3.07 -31.92
CA LYS A 13 8.35 -1.79 -31.27
C LYS A 13 7.29 -1.49 -30.22
N ILE A 14 7.71 -1.27 -28.98
CA ILE A 14 6.81 -0.95 -27.87
C ILE A 14 7.08 0.48 -27.40
N ALA A 15 6.08 1.35 -27.51
CA ALA A 15 6.11 2.67 -26.90
C ALA A 15 5.46 2.62 -25.52
N ILE A 16 6.25 2.87 -24.48
CA ILE A 16 5.77 2.97 -23.10
C ILE A 16 5.67 4.45 -22.74
N LEU A 17 4.47 4.88 -22.36
CA LEU A 17 4.14 6.26 -22.05
C LEU A 17 4.18 6.47 -20.53
N GLY A 18 5.09 7.33 -20.06
CA GLY A 18 5.37 7.54 -18.65
C GLY A 18 6.41 6.58 -18.09
N GLY A 19 7.15 7.03 -17.07
CA GLY A 19 8.24 6.31 -16.41
C GLY A 19 7.99 6.10 -14.92
N GLY A 20 6.73 5.96 -14.52
CA GLY A 20 6.33 5.54 -13.19
C GLY A 20 6.51 4.02 -12.98
N VAL A 21 6.22 3.54 -11.76
CA VAL A 21 6.44 2.13 -11.39
C VAL A 21 5.73 1.12 -12.30
N GLY A 22 4.47 1.37 -12.66
CA GLY A 22 3.72 0.47 -13.56
C GLY A 22 4.37 0.33 -14.94
N ALA A 23 4.86 1.44 -15.50
CA ALA A 23 5.56 1.45 -16.77
C ALA A 23 6.90 0.69 -16.72
N LEU A 24 7.70 0.92 -15.67
CA LEU A 24 9.02 0.31 -15.54
C LEU A 24 8.94 -1.19 -15.22
N VAL A 25 7.96 -1.60 -14.40
CA VAL A 25 7.71 -3.03 -14.15
C VAL A 25 7.17 -3.73 -15.40
N THR A 26 6.34 -3.04 -16.20
CA THR A 26 5.91 -3.57 -17.51
C THR A 26 7.10 -3.75 -18.45
N ALA A 27 7.98 -2.75 -18.56
CA ALA A 27 9.22 -2.86 -19.34
C ALA A 27 10.08 -4.03 -18.84
N PHE A 28 10.21 -4.18 -17.52
CA PHE A 28 10.95 -5.29 -16.91
C PHE A 28 10.36 -6.64 -17.30
N GLY A 29 9.05 -6.83 -17.14
CA GLY A 29 8.36 -8.07 -17.53
C GLY A 29 8.46 -8.36 -19.04
N LEU A 30 8.34 -7.35 -19.90
CA LEU A 30 8.51 -7.51 -21.35
C LEU A 30 9.92 -8.00 -21.69
N THR A 31 10.95 -7.44 -21.06
CA THR A 31 12.35 -7.88 -21.26
C THR A 31 12.63 -9.28 -20.68
N GLU A 32 11.81 -9.79 -19.74
CA GLU A 32 11.91 -11.17 -19.22
C GLU A 32 11.11 -12.19 -20.06
N SER A 33 10.25 -11.75 -20.98
CA SER A 33 9.34 -12.63 -21.73
C SER A 33 10.03 -13.58 -22.72
N GLY A 34 11.32 -13.40 -22.98
CA GLY A 34 12.09 -14.14 -23.98
C GLY A 34 11.86 -13.70 -25.43
N LYS A 35 10.97 -12.73 -25.66
CA LYS A 35 10.79 -12.08 -26.96
C LYS A 35 11.74 -10.89 -27.12
N ASP A 36 12.16 -10.64 -28.36
CA ASP A 36 13.08 -9.54 -28.68
C ASP A 36 12.31 -8.28 -29.11
N TYR A 37 11.92 -7.47 -28.13
CA TYR A 37 11.20 -6.21 -28.33
C TYR A 37 12.16 -5.02 -28.49
N ASP A 38 11.77 -4.01 -29.27
CA ASP A 38 12.40 -2.68 -29.26
C ASP A 38 11.58 -1.73 -28.39
N ILE A 39 11.98 -1.57 -27.12
CA ILE A 39 11.20 -0.84 -26.12
C ILE A 39 11.73 0.58 -25.95
N THR A 40 10.85 1.57 -26.06
CA THR A 40 11.15 2.98 -25.75
C THR A 40 10.20 3.53 -24.69
N VAL A 41 10.75 4.05 -23.61
CA VAL A 41 10.01 4.74 -22.54
C VAL A 41 10.08 6.25 -22.77
N TYR A 42 8.92 6.90 -22.90
CA TYR A 42 8.79 8.35 -23.03
C TYR A 42 8.44 8.96 -21.67
N GLN A 43 9.32 9.84 -21.18
CA GLN A 43 9.23 10.44 -19.86
C GLN A 43 9.22 11.97 -19.96
N MET A 44 8.23 12.58 -19.31
CA MET A 44 8.20 14.02 -19.08
C MET A 44 9.28 14.41 -18.06
N GLY A 45 10.01 15.50 -18.32
CA GLY A 45 11.11 15.92 -17.46
C GLY A 45 12.30 14.97 -17.47
N TRP A 46 13.12 15.03 -16.42
CA TRP A 46 14.48 14.48 -16.42
C TRP A 46 14.66 13.22 -15.56
N ARG A 47 13.64 12.84 -14.78
CA ARG A 47 13.71 11.72 -13.83
C ARG A 47 12.55 10.75 -13.95
N LEU A 48 12.77 9.51 -13.52
CA LEU A 48 11.78 8.45 -13.46
C LEU A 48 11.16 8.36 -12.04
N GLY A 49 10.08 7.60 -11.93
CA GLY A 49 9.47 7.21 -10.65
C GLY A 49 8.02 7.63 -10.47
N GLY A 50 7.55 8.63 -11.23
CA GLY A 50 6.20 9.18 -11.07
C GLY A 50 5.97 9.63 -9.62
N LYS A 51 4.88 9.19 -8.98
CA LYS A 51 4.58 9.50 -7.57
C LYS A 51 5.60 8.92 -6.57
N GLY A 52 6.47 8.00 -6.99
CA GLY A 52 7.59 7.49 -6.17
C GLY A 52 8.93 8.15 -6.47
N ALA A 53 8.97 9.19 -7.30
CA ALA A 53 10.22 9.87 -7.63
C ALA A 53 10.80 10.57 -6.39
N SER A 54 12.12 10.49 -6.25
CA SER A 54 12.89 11.24 -5.27
C SER A 54 13.97 12.07 -5.96
N GLY A 55 14.49 13.07 -5.26
CA GLY A 55 15.51 13.98 -5.76
C GLY A 55 16.60 14.23 -4.72
N ARG A 56 17.80 14.57 -5.22
CA ARG A 56 18.91 15.06 -4.42
C ARG A 56 19.08 16.55 -4.66
N ASN A 57 18.96 17.33 -3.60
CA ASN A 57 19.15 18.78 -3.72
C ASN A 57 20.61 19.11 -4.04
N LEU A 58 20.84 19.65 -5.24
CA LEU A 58 22.20 19.93 -5.72
C LEU A 58 22.77 21.25 -5.20
N ASP A 59 21.98 22.11 -4.57
CA ASP A 59 22.50 23.31 -3.93
C ASP A 59 23.33 22.89 -2.70
N PRO A 60 24.63 23.24 -2.64
CA PRO A 60 25.51 22.86 -1.54
C PRO A 60 25.00 23.25 -0.15
N ALA A 61 24.15 24.28 -0.04
CA ALA A 61 23.53 24.69 1.23
C ALA A 61 22.58 23.63 1.82
N TYR A 62 22.06 22.74 0.97
CA TYR A 62 21.12 21.68 1.34
C TYR A 62 21.75 20.29 1.39
N HIS A 63 23.08 20.19 1.25
CA HIS A 63 23.83 18.96 1.54
C HIS A 63 23.27 17.69 0.87
N TYR A 64 22.82 17.74 -0.39
CA TYR A 64 22.27 16.56 -1.09
C TYR A 64 21.15 15.83 -0.34
N ARG A 65 20.33 16.57 0.41
CA ARG A 65 19.13 16.05 1.07
C ARG A 65 18.25 15.28 0.10
N ILE A 66 17.62 14.23 0.63
CA ILE A 66 16.63 13.44 -0.09
C ILE A 66 15.31 14.20 -0.06
N GLU A 67 14.83 14.61 -1.23
CA GLU A 67 13.57 15.33 -1.43
C GLU A 67 12.55 14.38 -2.05
N GLU A 68 11.46 14.13 -1.33
CA GLU A 68 10.43 13.16 -1.70
C GLU A 68 9.03 13.68 -1.38
N HIS A 69 8.06 13.27 -2.21
CA HIS A 69 6.66 13.62 -1.99
C HIS A 69 5.98 12.57 -1.13
N GLY A 70 6.06 12.77 0.19
CA GLY A 70 5.47 11.89 1.19
C GLY A 70 6.41 10.79 1.66
N LEU A 71 5.87 9.88 2.46
CA LEU A 71 6.58 8.75 3.05
C LEU A 71 6.37 7.49 2.20
N HIS A 72 7.45 6.99 1.58
CA HIS A 72 7.42 5.76 0.81
C HIS A 72 7.95 4.58 1.63
N VAL A 73 7.05 3.66 1.96
CA VAL A 73 7.36 2.39 2.61
C VAL A 73 6.64 1.25 1.91
N TRP A 74 7.21 0.04 1.96
CA TRP A 74 6.57 -1.14 1.38
C TRP A 74 6.05 -2.06 2.47
N ALA A 75 4.87 -2.62 2.29
CA ALA A 75 4.37 -3.63 3.19
C ALA A 75 5.01 -5.00 2.88
N GLY A 76 5.25 -5.82 3.90
CA GLY A 76 5.77 -7.19 3.75
C GLY A 76 4.86 -8.15 2.99
N LEU A 77 3.67 -7.70 2.59
CA LEU A 77 2.74 -8.43 1.72
C LEU A 77 2.95 -8.13 0.22
N TYR A 78 3.81 -7.18 -0.14
CA TYR A 78 4.04 -6.75 -1.54
C TYR A 78 4.93 -7.74 -2.32
N ASP A 79 4.56 -9.02 -2.32
CA ASP A 79 5.33 -10.11 -2.94
C ASP A 79 5.72 -9.84 -4.39
N ASN A 80 4.81 -9.31 -5.20
CA ASN A 80 5.10 -8.99 -6.60
C ASN A 80 6.18 -7.90 -6.72
N ALA A 81 6.11 -6.85 -5.90
CA ALA A 81 7.07 -5.75 -5.93
C ALA A 81 8.45 -6.21 -5.46
N PHE A 82 8.51 -6.96 -4.35
CA PHE A 82 9.76 -7.55 -3.87
C PHE A 82 10.31 -8.59 -4.84
N GLY A 83 9.48 -9.39 -5.49
CA GLY A 83 9.90 -10.35 -6.51
C GLY A 83 10.65 -9.68 -7.67
N VAL A 84 10.14 -8.56 -8.17
CA VAL A 84 10.82 -7.75 -9.20
C VAL A 84 12.13 -7.17 -8.66
N ILE A 85 12.11 -6.55 -7.48
CA ILE A 85 13.30 -5.90 -6.90
C ILE A 85 14.41 -6.89 -6.57
N ARG A 86 14.08 -8.07 -6.05
CA ARG A 86 15.06 -9.14 -5.80
C ARG A 86 15.81 -9.52 -7.06
N LYS A 87 15.07 -9.76 -8.16
CA LYS A 87 15.66 -10.04 -9.48
C LYS A 87 16.49 -8.86 -9.99
N CYS A 88 15.97 -7.65 -9.85
CA CYS A 88 16.63 -6.43 -10.29
C CYS A 88 17.98 -6.21 -9.59
N TYR A 89 18.03 -6.30 -8.26
CA TYR A 89 19.28 -6.17 -7.50
C TYR A 89 20.26 -7.31 -7.78
N ALA A 90 19.76 -8.54 -7.95
CA ALA A 90 20.60 -9.68 -8.33
C ALA A 90 21.28 -9.47 -9.70
N GLU A 91 20.55 -8.96 -10.70
CA GLU A 91 21.12 -8.67 -12.03
C GLU A 91 22.02 -7.43 -12.04
N LEU A 92 21.69 -6.42 -11.24
CA LEU A 92 22.51 -5.22 -11.09
C LEU A 92 23.90 -5.58 -10.56
N GLY A 93 23.98 -6.58 -9.66
CA GLY A 93 25.23 -7.22 -9.27
C GLY A 93 26.24 -6.29 -8.61
N ARG A 94 25.78 -5.33 -7.80
CA ARG A 94 26.66 -4.43 -7.05
C ARG A 94 27.48 -5.23 -6.03
N ALA A 95 28.66 -4.72 -5.69
CA ALA A 95 29.46 -5.30 -4.62
C ALA A 95 28.64 -5.33 -3.31
N PRO A 96 28.63 -6.43 -2.53
CA PRO A 96 27.79 -6.55 -1.34
C PRO A 96 28.03 -5.46 -0.27
N ASP A 97 29.25 -4.90 -0.23
CA ASP A 97 29.67 -3.83 0.67
C ASP A 97 29.42 -2.42 0.10
N ALA A 98 29.01 -2.31 -1.16
CA ALA A 98 28.58 -1.03 -1.73
C ALA A 98 27.26 -0.56 -1.07
N PRO A 99 27.01 0.76 -0.98
CA PRO A 99 25.75 1.29 -0.46
C PRO A 99 24.55 0.71 -1.20
N LEU A 100 23.66 0.01 -0.52
CA LEU A 100 22.56 -0.75 -1.14
C LEU A 100 23.07 -1.78 -2.17
N GLY A 101 24.09 -2.56 -1.81
CA GLY A 101 24.65 -3.61 -2.66
C GLY A 101 23.69 -4.77 -2.94
N THR A 102 22.78 -5.04 -2.00
CA THR A 102 21.73 -6.07 -2.11
C THR A 102 20.36 -5.47 -1.79
N TRP A 103 19.28 -6.17 -2.15
CA TRP A 103 17.94 -5.71 -1.79
C TRP A 103 17.73 -5.70 -0.27
N GLN A 104 18.35 -6.60 0.49
CA GLN A 104 18.29 -6.59 1.96
C GLN A 104 19.05 -5.40 2.57
N ALA A 105 20.12 -4.94 1.91
CA ALA A 105 20.76 -3.69 2.29
C ALA A 105 19.90 -2.47 1.91
N ALA A 106 19.08 -2.59 0.87
CA ALA A 106 18.20 -1.55 0.36
C ALA A 106 16.92 -1.34 1.20
N PHE A 107 16.40 -2.40 1.83
CA PHE A 107 15.17 -2.39 2.62
C PHE A 107 15.42 -2.89 4.04
N LYS A 108 15.09 -2.09 5.06
CA LYS A 108 15.15 -2.47 6.48
C LYS A 108 13.75 -2.81 7.02
N PRO A 109 13.58 -3.88 7.80
CA PRO A 109 12.30 -4.18 8.43
C PRO A 109 11.93 -3.13 9.48
N GLN A 110 10.63 -2.87 9.61
CA GLN A 110 9.99 -2.03 10.62
C GLN A 110 8.67 -2.68 11.04
N ASN A 111 8.53 -2.98 12.31
CA ASN A 111 7.37 -3.69 12.85
C ASN A 111 6.63 -2.89 13.94
N PHE A 112 7.06 -1.64 14.15
CA PHE A 112 6.43 -0.70 15.06
C PHE A 112 5.66 0.37 14.28
N VAL A 113 4.34 0.38 14.47
CA VAL A 113 3.41 1.35 13.89
C VAL A 113 2.49 1.90 14.98
N VAL A 114 2.03 3.14 14.81
CA VAL A 114 1.18 3.82 15.80
C VAL A 114 -0.01 4.44 15.10
N VAL A 115 -1.19 4.24 15.66
CA VAL A 115 -2.39 5.02 15.32
C VAL A 115 -2.77 5.88 16.52
N GLU A 116 -3.48 6.96 16.29
CA GLU A 116 -3.78 7.98 17.28
C GLU A 116 -5.28 8.07 17.52
N GLU A 117 -5.69 8.06 18.79
CA GLU A 117 -7.08 8.32 19.16
C GLU A 117 -7.19 9.68 19.85
N LYS A 118 -8.06 10.54 19.34
CA LYS A 118 -8.47 11.76 20.05
C LYS A 118 -9.60 11.43 21.01
N TYR A 119 -9.33 11.50 22.31
CA TYR A 119 -10.32 11.27 23.35
C TYR A 119 -10.23 12.34 24.44
N LYS A 120 -11.36 12.95 24.82
CA LYS A 120 -11.41 14.04 25.83
C LYS A 120 -10.36 15.15 25.58
N ASP A 121 -10.24 15.58 24.32
CA ASP A 121 -9.27 16.59 23.85
C ASP A 121 -7.79 16.23 24.06
N GLN A 122 -7.48 14.94 24.25
CA GLN A 122 -6.13 14.41 24.36
C GLN A 122 -5.86 13.35 23.29
N TRP A 123 -4.61 13.27 22.86
CA TRP A 123 -4.11 12.25 21.94
C TRP A 123 -3.61 11.04 22.72
N TYR A 124 -4.08 9.86 22.33
CA TYR A 124 -3.65 8.60 22.90
C TYR A 124 -3.06 7.69 21.82
N HIS A 125 -1.81 7.29 22.06
CA HIS A 125 -1.09 6.33 21.22
C HIS A 125 -1.73 4.94 21.29
N TRP A 126 -1.89 4.32 20.13
CA TRP A 126 -2.13 2.89 19.97
C TRP A 126 -0.88 2.25 19.34
N PRO A 127 0.12 1.88 20.17
CA PRO A 127 1.34 1.27 19.67
C PRO A 127 1.10 -0.19 19.30
N PHE A 128 1.39 -0.54 18.05
CA PHE A 128 1.43 -1.92 17.59
C PHE A 128 2.88 -2.33 17.37
N ASN A 129 3.35 -3.31 18.15
CA ASN A 129 4.62 -3.99 17.93
C ASN A 129 4.32 -5.37 17.38
N LEU A 130 4.24 -5.46 16.05
CA LEU A 130 3.82 -6.67 15.36
C LEU A 130 4.97 -7.69 15.30
N PRO A 131 4.68 -8.99 15.40
CA PRO A 131 5.71 -10.01 15.35
C PRO A 131 6.35 -10.07 13.95
N THR A 132 7.66 -10.34 13.92
CA THR A 132 8.39 -10.67 12.71
C THR A 132 8.39 -12.18 12.47
N ASN A 133 8.67 -12.61 11.24
CA ASN A 133 8.84 -14.02 10.89
C ASN A 133 10.07 -14.24 9.99
N ASP A 134 10.45 -15.49 9.74
CA ASP A 134 11.62 -15.84 8.93
C ASP A 134 11.35 -15.87 7.42
N GLN A 135 10.11 -15.54 6.99
CA GLN A 135 9.76 -15.49 5.57
C GLN A 135 10.30 -14.20 4.94
N LEU A 136 10.55 -14.24 3.64
CA LEU A 136 10.98 -13.05 2.89
C LEU A 136 9.98 -12.72 1.79
N PRO A 137 9.58 -11.45 1.63
CA PRO A 137 8.65 -11.08 0.57
C PRO A 137 9.28 -11.31 -0.80
N GLY A 138 8.43 -11.72 -1.76
CA GLY A 138 8.82 -12.01 -3.13
C GLY A 138 9.54 -13.34 -3.33
N GLU A 139 9.54 -14.23 -2.33
CA GLU A 139 9.93 -15.63 -2.53
C GLU A 139 8.83 -16.42 -3.22
N PRO A 140 9.17 -17.36 -4.14
CA PRO A 140 8.17 -18.22 -4.75
C PRO A 140 7.56 -19.13 -3.69
N GLU A 141 6.29 -18.93 -3.35
CA GLU A 141 5.53 -19.79 -2.45
C GLU A 141 4.42 -20.52 -3.20
N ALA A 142 4.10 -21.72 -2.74
CA ALA A 142 3.05 -22.55 -3.35
C ALA A 142 1.64 -21.98 -3.11
N ARG A 143 1.43 -21.22 -2.03
CA ARG A 143 0.13 -20.65 -1.65
C ARG A 143 0.29 -19.22 -1.18
N LEU A 144 -0.18 -18.27 -1.99
CA LEU A 144 -0.16 -16.84 -1.67
C LEU A 144 -1.20 -16.45 -0.60
N PHE A 145 -2.22 -17.30 -0.39
CA PHE A 145 -3.41 -16.97 0.42
C PHE A 145 -3.88 -18.16 1.29
N PRO A 146 -3.78 -18.05 2.62
CA PRO A 146 -4.61 -18.81 3.57
C PRO A 146 -6.12 -18.70 3.26
N SER A 147 -6.93 -19.62 3.77
CA SER A 147 -8.39 -19.51 3.64
C SER A 147 -8.92 -18.35 4.49
N ILE A 148 -10.12 -17.85 4.17
CA ILE A 148 -10.74 -16.77 4.95
C ILE A 148 -10.97 -17.22 6.40
N TRP A 149 -11.30 -18.49 6.63
CA TRP A 149 -11.41 -19.05 7.98
C TRP A 149 -10.10 -19.07 8.75
N SER A 150 -8.95 -19.24 8.09
CA SER A 150 -7.65 -19.06 8.76
C SER A 150 -7.46 -17.64 9.28
N TYR A 151 -7.88 -16.63 8.51
CA TYR A 151 -7.81 -15.24 8.96
C TYR A 151 -8.81 -14.92 10.07
N ILE A 152 -10.01 -15.51 10.03
CA ILE A 152 -11.00 -15.39 11.10
C ILE A 152 -10.47 -16.02 12.40
N GLU A 153 -9.77 -17.16 12.32
CA GLU A 153 -9.14 -17.79 13.48
C GLU A 153 -8.11 -16.86 14.15
N GLU A 154 -7.23 -16.24 13.36
CA GLU A 154 -6.22 -15.29 13.85
C GLU A 154 -6.87 -14.01 14.42
N ALA A 155 -7.94 -13.52 13.79
CA ALA A 155 -8.71 -12.38 14.31
C ALA A 155 -9.31 -12.70 15.69
N ILE A 156 -9.81 -13.93 15.90
CA ILE A 156 -10.30 -14.37 17.21
C ILE A 156 -9.17 -14.41 18.25
N GLU A 157 -7.96 -14.82 17.88
CA GLU A 157 -6.82 -14.78 18.79
C GLU A 157 -6.47 -13.35 19.23
N LEU A 158 -6.54 -12.39 18.31
CA LEU A 158 -6.41 -10.97 18.67
C LEU A 158 -7.56 -10.49 19.56
N MET A 159 -8.80 -10.91 19.31
CA MET A 159 -9.93 -10.60 20.21
C MET A 159 -9.70 -11.16 21.62
N ARG A 160 -9.08 -12.34 21.77
CA ARG A 160 -8.70 -12.90 23.08
C ARG A 160 -7.63 -12.07 23.78
N TYR A 161 -6.64 -11.56 23.04
CA TYR A 161 -5.65 -10.63 23.58
C TYR A 161 -6.31 -9.36 24.15
N PHE A 162 -7.21 -8.73 23.39
CA PHE A 162 -7.92 -7.52 23.85
C PHE A 162 -8.90 -7.81 24.98
N LEU A 163 -9.54 -8.99 24.99
CA LEU A 163 -10.34 -9.44 26.14
C LEU A 163 -9.47 -9.54 27.40
N ALA A 164 -8.26 -10.09 27.32
CA ALA A 164 -7.36 -10.17 28.46
C ALA A 164 -6.95 -8.78 28.98
N GLN A 165 -6.68 -7.82 28.08
CA GLN A 165 -6.40 -6.42 28.47
C GLN A 165 -7.59 -5.77 29.17
N HIS A 166 -8.80 -5.98 28.66
CA HIS A 166 -10.03 -5.53 29.28
C HIS A 166 -10.21 -6.10 30.68
N LEU A 167 -10.08 -7.43 30.83
CA LEU A 167 -10.24 -8.11 32.12
C LEU A 167 -9.18 -7.68 33.13
N ALA A 168 -7.94 -7.45 32.69
CA ALA A 168 -6.86 -6.96 33.55
C ALA A 168 -7.08 -5.51 34.03
N ALA A 169 -7.79 -4.69 33.23
CA ALA A 169 -8.15 -3.32 33.57
C ALA A 169 -9.43 -3.21 34.42
N LYS A 170 -10.20 -4.30 34.56
CA LYS A 170 -11.48 -4.30 35.25
C LYS A 170 -11.32 -4.70 36.71
N ASP A 171 -11.74 -3.82 37.61
CA ASP A 171 -11.72 -4.08 39.07
C ASP A 171 -12.93 -4.89 39.57
N THR A 172 -13.94 -5.09 38.72
CA THR A 172 -15.16 -5.84 39.04
C THR A 172 -15.11 -7.25 38.47
N ALA A 173 -15.83 -8.17 39.11
CA ALA A 173 -16.01 -9.51 38.55
C ALA A 173 -16.71 -9.44 37.18
N ALA A 174 -16.26 -10.30 36.26
CA ALA A 174 -16.84 -10.42 34.93
C ALA A 174 -18.34 -10.79 35.00
N PRO A 175 -19.16 -10.39 34.00
CA PRO A 175 -20.59 -10.65 34.04
C PRO A 175 -20.90 -12.15 33.97
N PRO A 176 -22.07 -12.57 34.49
CA PRO A 176 -22.48 -13.95 34.36
C PRO A 176 -22.63 -14.35 32.88
N PRO A 177 -22.59 -15.66 32.56
CA PRO A 177 -22.80 -16.13 31.19
C PRO A 177 -24.11 -15.59 30.59
N PRO A 178 -24.12 -15.22 29.30
CA PRO A 178 -25.33 -14.71 28.66
C PRO A 178 -26.42 -15.80 28.61
N LYS A 179 -27.69 -15.38 28.57
CA LYS A 179 -28.79 -16.30 28.33
C LYS A 179 -28.75 -16.72 26.86
N MET A 180 -28.54 -18.00 26.62
CA MET A 180 -28.47 -18.60 25.29
C MET A 180 -29.36 -19.84 25.20
N GLU A 181 -29.67 -20.27 23.98
CA GLU A 181 -30.44 -21.48 23.72
C GLU A 181 -29.70 -22.71 24.23
N GLY A 182 -30.43 -23.66 24.83
CA GLY A 182 -29.83 -24.85 25.42
C GLY A 182 -29.10 -25.75 24.42
N TRP A 183 -29.44 -25.67 23.14
CA TRP A 183 -28.74 -26.40 22.07
C TRP A 183 -27.38 -25.78 21.76
N LEU A 184 -27.31 -24.44 21.70
CA LEU A 184 -26.06 -23.70 21.45
C LEU A 184 -25.08 -23.92 22.61
N ARG A 185 -25.58 -23.91 23.85
CA ARG A 185 -24.76 -24.25 25.03
C ARG A 185 -24.14 -25.64 24.94
N ARG A 186 -24.91 -26.65 24.52
CA ARG A 186 -24.39 -28.02 24.32
C ARG A 186 -23.32 -28.08 23.23
N ILE A 187 -23.42 -27.24 22.21
CA ILE A 187 -22.38 -27.12 21.18
C ILE A 187 -21.12 -26.49 21.78
N ILE A 188 -21.22 -25.37 22.49
CA ILE A 188 -20.07 -24.73 23.15
C ILE A 188 -19.38 -25.71 24.11
N ASP A 189 -20.13 -26.49 24.89
CA ASP A 189 -19.57 -27.51 25.79
C ASP A 189 -18.76 -28.59 25.03
N ARG A 190 -19.20 -28.96 23.82
CA ARG A 190 -18.46 -29.90 22.94
C ARG A 190 -17.21 -29.25 22.34
N LEU A 191 -17.33 -28.03 21.84
CA LEU A 191 -16.22 -27.25 21.26
C LEU A 191 -15.10 -27.00 22.30
N THR A 192 -15.48 -26.92 23.57
CA THR A 192 -14.58 -26.63 24.70
C THR A 192 -14.24 -27.88 25.53
N THR A 193 -14.54 -29.08 25.01
CA THR A 193 -14.23 -30.33 25.71
C THR A 193 -12.72 -30.49 25.89
N GLY A 194 -12.28 -30.74 27.13
CA GLY A 194 -10.87 -30.86 27.48
C GLY A 194 -10.19 -29.54 27.85
N LEU A 195 -10.89 -28.41 27.75
CA LEU A 195 -10.42 -27.12 28.25
C LEU A 195 -10.56 -27.08 29.78
N GLU A 196 -9.51 -26.64 30.49
CA GLU A 196 -9.57 -26.38 31.92
C GLU A 196 -10.31 -25.06 32.18
N GLN A 197 -11.60 -25.15 32.49
CA GLN A 197 -12.50 -23.98 32.55
C GLN A 197 -12.55 -23.28 33.91
N ALA A 198 -11.90 -23.81 34.95
CA ALA A 198 -12.11 -23.36 36.34
C ALA A 198 -11.75 -21.88 36.59
N THR A 199 -10.89 -21.29 35.75
CA THR A 199 -10.43 -19.90 35.83
C THR A 199 -10.89 -19.03 34.66
N LEU A 200 -11.65 -19.59 33.72
CA LEU A 200 -12.05 -18.90 32.48
C LEU A 200 -13.38 -18.17 32.67
N THR A 201 -13.50 -16.99 32.05
CA THR A 201 -14.76 -16.27 31.98
C THR A 201 -15.70 -16.89 30.95
N ALA A 202 -16.97 -16.48 30.95
CA ALA A 202 -17.89 -16.88 29.87
C ALA A 202 -17.39 -16.40 28.50
N GLY A 203 -16.77 -15.22 28.44
CA GLY A 203 -16.17 -14.68 27.22
C GLY A 203 -15.03 -15.53 26.69
N ASP A 204 -14.13 -15.99 27.57
CA ASP A 204 -13.02 -16.88 27.20
C ASP A 204 -13.52 -18.18 26.57
N ILE A 205 -14.56 -18.78 27.17
CA ILE A 205 -15.17 -20.03 26.70
C ILE A 205 -15.81 -19.83 25.31
N MET A 206 -16.54 -18.73 25.10
CA MET A 206 -17.17 -18.43 23.80
C MET A 206 -16.14 -18.14 22.71
N LEU A 207 -15.11 -17.33 22.98
CA LEU A 207 -14.03 -17.08 22.00
C LEU A 207 -13.25 -18.35 21.69
N TYR A 208 -12.93 -19.18 22.68
CA TYR A 208 -12.28 -20.46 22.44
C TYR A 208 -13.14 -21.37 21.56
N ALA A 209 -14.44 -21.47 21.84
CA ALA A 209 -15.37 -22.25 21.04
C ALA A 209 -15.43 -21.74 19.58
N ALA A 210 -15.53 -20.42 19.38
CA ALA A 210 -15.50 -19.81 18.06
C ALA A 210 -14.17 -20.09 17.33
N GLN A 211 -13.03 -19.99 18.04
CA GLN A 211 -11.71 -20.28 17.47
C GLN A 211 -11.60 -21.74 17.01
N GLN A 212 -12.04 -22.69 17.83
CA GLN A 212 -12.03 -24.11 17.45
C GLN A 212 -12.90 -24.36 16.22
N LEU A 213 -14.06 -23.71 16.12
CA LEU A 213 -14.93 -23.84 14.97
C LEU A 213 -14.31 -23.23 13.71
N ALA A 214 -13.74 -22.02 13.79
CA ALA A 214 -13.03 -21.37 12.70
C ALA A 214 -11.85 -22.22 12.20
N ARG A 215 -11.06 -22.81 13.12
CA ARG A 215 -9.98 -23.75 12.77
C ARG A 215 -10.49 -24.94 11.97
N ARG A 216 -11.58 -25.57 12.41
CA ARG A 216 -12.17 -26.72 11.69
C ARG A 216 -12.71 -26.34 10.32
N LEU A 217 -13.28 -25.14 10.18
CA LEU A 217 -13.71 -24.62 8.88
C LEU A 217 -12.50 -24.35 7.97
N ALA A 218 -11.42 -23.79 8.51
CA ALA A 218 -10.17 -23.60 7.77
C ALA A 218 -9.55 -24.93 7.30
N GLU A 219 -9.57 -25.96 8.17
CA GLU A 219 -9.16 -27.31 7.83
C GLU A 219 -10.03 -27.95 6.73
N ALA A 220 -11.33 -27.67 6.73
CA ALA A 220 -12.27 -28.18 5.73
C ALA A 220 -12.18 -27.47 4.37
N ASP A 221 -11.75 -26.21 4.36
CA ASP A 221 -11.47 -25.43 3.15
C ASP A 221 -10.12 -25.75 2.51
N ASP A 222 -9.27 -26.51 3.21
CA ASP A 222 -7.95 -26.88 2.69
C ASP A 222 -8.08 -28.05 1.70
N PRO A 223 -7.81 -27.87 0.38
CA PRO A 223 -7.95 -28.94 -0.60
C PRO A 223 -7.01 -30.13 -0.36
N ASP A 224 -5.96 -29.95 0.45
CA ASP A 224 -5.01 -31.00 0.81
C ASP A 224 -5.44 -31.82 2.05
N ASN A 225 -6.61 -31.51 2.62
CA ASN A 225 -7.14 -32.17 3.82
C ASN A 225 -8.40 -33.01 3.51
N ASP A 226 -8.50 -34.21 4.12
CA ASP A 226 -9.66 -35.10 3.97
C ASP A 226 -10.84 -34.68 4.88
N PHE A 227 -10.61 -33.77 5.83
CA PHE A 227 -11.62 -33.22 6.73
C PHE A 227 -12.61 -32.34 5.97
N ASN A 228 -13.92 -32.47 6.23
CA ASN A 228 -14.95 -31.73 5.49
C ASN A 228 -16.10 -31.26 6.40
N LEU A 229 -17.02 -30.46 5.84
CA LEU A 229 -18.20 -29.94 6.55
C LEU A 229 -19.05 -31.05 7.22
N GLY A 230 -19.13 -32.24 6.61
CA GLY A 230 -19.84 -33.38 7.19
C GLY A 230 -19.20 -33.89 8.48
N ASP A 231 -17.88 -33.81 8.61
CA ASP A 231 -17.15 -34.13 9.85
C ASP A 231 -17.44 -33.12 10.95
N ILE A 232 -17.51 -31.83 10.60
CA ILE A 232 -17.88 -30.76 11.54
C ILE A 232 -19.29 -31.00 12.07
N LEU A 233 -20.27 -31.25 11.19
CA LEU A 233 -21.65 -31.52 11.60
C LEU A 233 -21.76 -32.74 12.53
N ARG A 234 -21.01 -33.81 12.25
CA ARG A 234 -20.93 -34.98 13.13
C ARG A 234 -20.33 -34.65 14.49
N TRP A 235 -19.27 -33.84 14.53
CA TRP A 235 -18.63 -33.39 15.76
C TRP A 235 -19.56 -32.55 16.64
N LEU A 236 -20.28 -31.61 16.04
CA LEU A 236 -21.32 -30.81 16.71
C LEU A 236 -22.50 -31.68 17.18
N GLY A 237 -22.71 -32.85 16.56
CA GLY A 237 -23.77 -33.82 16.82
C GLY A 237 -25.15 -33.18 16.83
N HIS A 238 -25.37 -32.34 15.82
CA HIS A 238 -26.56 -31.55 15.59
C HIS A 238 -27.32 -32.06 14.35
N SER A 239 -28.66 -32.04 14.42
CA SER A 239 -29.57 -32.28 13.30
C SER A 239 -30.07 -30.93 12.76
N VAL A 240 -29.93 -30.71 11.46
CA VAL A 240 -29.82 -29.38 10.81
C VAL A 240 -31.13 -28.58 10.78
N GLU A 241 -31.08 -27.36 11.34
CA GLU A 241 -31.92 -26.21 10.91
C GLU A 241 -31.05 -24.97 10.60
N GLU A 242 -29.89 -24.83 11.25
CA GLU A 242 -28.95 -23.71 11.08
C GLU A 242 -27.61 -24.15 10.48
N SER A 243 -26.96 -23.28 9.71
CA SER A 243 -25.63 -23.51 9.11
C SER A 243 -24.51 -23.44 10.15
N VAL A 244 -23.33 -23.98 9.82
CA VAL A 244 -22.17 -23.94 10.74
C VAL A 244 -21.69 -22.50 10.93
N GLU A 245 -21.75 -21.70 9.87
CA GLU A 245 -21.48 -20.28 9.85
C GLU A 245 -22.47 -19.51 10.74
N GLY A 246 -23.75 -19.87 10.70
CA GLY A 246 -24.78 -19.31 11.59
C GLY A 246 -24.51 -19.63 13.06
N ILE A 247 -24.11 -20.88 13.37
CA ILE A 247 -23.71 -21.28 14.73
C ILE A 247 -22.52 -20.44 15.20
N PHE A 248 -21.50 -20.31 14.35
CA PHE A 248 -20.32 -19.49 14.62
C PHE A 248 -20.69 -18.03 14.92
N LEU A 249 -21.52 -17.42 14.08
CA LEU A 249 -21.99 -16.04 14.26
C LEU A 249 -22.80 -15.86 15.55
N ARG A 250 -23.64 -16.82 15.94
CA ARG A 250 -24.36 -16.76 17.22
C ARG A 250 -23.42 -16.77 18.42
N ILE A 251 -22.38 -17.62 18.39
CA ILE A 251 -21.38 -17.68 19.47
C ILE A 251 -20.67 -16.33 19.59
N LEU A 252 -20.21 -15.76 18.47
CA LEU A 252 -19.55 -14.44 18.48
C LEU A 252 -20.50 -13.32 18.89
N THR A 253 -21.75 -13.33 18.44
CA THR A 253 -22.74 -12.31 18.80
C THR A 253 -22.99 -12.31 20.31
N HIS A 254 -23.22 -13.48 20.91
CA HIS A 254 -23.36 -13.58 22.37
C HIS A 254 -22.09 -13.17 23.13
N PHE A 255 -20.91 -13.43 22.57
CA PHE A 255 -19.66 -12.93 23.13
C PHE A 255 -19.60 -11.40 23.13
N VAL A 256 -19.89 -10.76 21.99
CA VAL A 256 -19.83 -9.29 21.85
C VAL A 256 -20.90 -8.60 22.69
N GLU A 257 -22.11 -9.15 22.77
CA GLU A 257 -23.15 -8.66 23.69
C GLU A 257 -22.72 -8.77 25.16
N TRP A 258 -22.07 -9.87 25.55
CA TRP A 258 -21.59 -10.11 26.90
C TRP A 258 -20.49 -9.12 27.30
N ILE A 259 -19.49 -8.91 26.44
CA ILE A 259 -18.40 -7.96 26.72
C ILE A 259 -18.88 -6.51 26.66
N TRP A 260 -19.85 -6.17 25.78
CA TRP A 260 -20.46 -4.85 25.76
C TRP A 260 -21.15 -4.52 27.07
N ALA A 261 -21.91 -5.48 27.61
CA ALA A 261 -22.58 -5.32 28.89
C ALA A 261 -21.60 -5.03 30.04
N ASP A 262 -20.36 -5.54 29.95
CA ASP A 262 -19.30 -5.23 30.90
C ASP A 262 -18.58 -3.90 30.61
N ALA A 263 -18.35 -3.56 29.34
CA ALA A 263 -17.49 -2.45 28.94
C ALA A 263 -18.19 -1.08 28.95
N LYS A 264 -19.47 -1.01 28.57
CA LYS A 264 -20.19 0.24 28.25
C LYS A 264 -20.15 1.32 29.34
N ASP A 265 -20.17 0.91 30.61
CA ASP A 265 -20.17 1.82 31.77
C ASP A 265 -18.74 2.16 32.26
N SER A 266 -17.70 1.73 31.54
CA SER A 266 -16.30 1.90 31.91
C SER A 266 -15.39 2.33 30.75
N LEU A 267 -15.99 2.88 29.68
CA LEU A 267 -15.28 3.39 28.51
C LEU A 267 -14.39 4.62 28.80
N ASP A 268 -14.47 5.18 30.01
CA ASP A 268 -13.53 6.18 30.50
C ASP A 268 -12.12 5.62 30.77
N HIS A 269 -12.02 4.30 30.99
CA HIS A 269 -10.75 3.63 31.13
C HIS A 269 -10.20 3.25 29.75
N LEU A 270 -9.05 3.81 29.38
CA LEU A 270 -8.49 3.68 28.04
C LEU A 270 -8.37 2.21 27.58
N ALA A 271 -7.78 1.32 28.40
CA ALA A 271 -7.64 -0.09 28.02
C ALA A 271 -8.97 -0.81 27.74
N ILE A 272 -10.04 -0.49 28.50
CA ILE A 272 -11.38 -1.06 28.30
C ILE A 272 -11.98 -0.52 27.01
N ARG A 273 -11.84 0.79 26.77
CA ARG A 273 -12.30 1.45 25.55
C ARG A 273 -11.63 0.90 24.30
N GLN A 274 -10.30 0.78 24.31
CA GLN A 274 -9.52 0.26 23.19
C GLN A 274 -9.87 -1.21 22.91
N ALA A 275 -10.01 -2.03 23.97
CA ALA A 275 -10.43 -3.42 23.84
C ALA A 275 -11.84 -3.55 23.25
N TRP A 276 -12.79 -2.74 23.71
CA TRP A 276 -14.15 -2.70 23.14
C TRP A 276 -14.13 -2.35 21.65
N ILE A 277 -13.46 -1.24 21.28
CA ILE A 277 -13.34 -0.79 19.89
C ILE A 277 -12.79 -1.92 19.01
N PHE A 278 -11.69 -2.55 19.43
CA PHE A 278 -11.07 -3.62 18.65
C PHE A 278 -12.00 -4.84 18.49
N ILE A 279 -12.61 -5.29 19.58
CA ILE A 279 -13.52 -6.45 19.58
C ILE A 279 -14.72 -6.21 18.67
N ASN A 280 -15.36 -5.04 18.80
CA ASN A 280 -16.53 -4.72 17.99
C ASN A 280 -16.18 -4.50 16.52
N PHE A 281 -15.00 -3.91 16.24
CA PHE A 281 -14.45 -3.78 14.88
C PHE A 281 -14.20 -5.14 14.23
N ALA A 282 -13.51 -6.05 14.93
CA ALA A 282 -13.23 -7.40 14.43
C ALA A 282 -14.54 -8.17 14.20
N TYR A 283 -15.49 -8.09 15.14
CA TYR A 283 -16.81 -8.69 15.01
C TYR A 283 -17.56 -8.17 13.78
N GLY A 284 -17.65 -6.85 13.58
CA GLY A 284 -18.37 -6.29 12.43
C GLY A 284 -17.81 -6.76 11.09
N ASN A 285 -16.47 -6.84 10.96
CA ASN A 285 -15.83 -7.37 9.76
C ASN A 285 -16.15 -8.86 9.56
N ILE A 286 -15.98 -9.69 10.60
CA ILE A 286 -16.27 -11.14 10.53
C ILE A 286 -17.75 -11.39 10.21
N HIS A 287 -18.64 -10.66 10.87
CA HIS A 287 -20.08 -10.76 10.69
C HIS A 287 -20.49 -10.39 9.27
N GLY A 288 -20.02 -9.25 8.75
CA GLY A 288 -20.30 -8.84 7.38
C GLY A 288 -19.72 -9.80 6.33
N ILE A 289 -18.51 -10.35 6.55
CA ILE A 289 -17.90 -11.35 5.65
C ILE A 289 -18.78 -12.59 5.50
N ILE A 290 -19.40 -13.04 6.60
CA ILE A 290 -20.26 -14.23 6.59
C ILE A 290 -21.66 -13.90 6.06
N GLU A 291 -22.28 -12.82 6.54
CA GLU A 291 -23.66 -12.45 6.20
C GLU A 291 -23.82 -12.05 4.72
N ASP A 292 -22.80 -11.44 4.12
CA ASP A 292 -22.79 -11.08 2.69
C ASP A 292 -22.17 -12.18 1.80
N ASP A 293 -21.96 -13.40 2.31
CA ASP A 293 -21.38 -14.55 1.59
C ASP A 293 -20.00 -14.29 0.94
N LEU A 294 -19.20 -13.38 1.51
CA LEU A 294 -17.92 -12.95 0.91
C LEU A 294 -16.86 -14.06 0.89
N ILE A 295 -17.03 -15.11 1.70
CA ILE A 295 -16.18 -16.31 1.68
C ILE A 295 -16.28 -17.03 0.33
N THR A 296 -17.50 -17.10 -0.24
CA THR A 296 -17.75 -17.83 -1.48
C THR A 296 -17.70 -16.90 -2.69
N ASP A 297 -18.29 -15.70 -2.59
CA ASP A 297 -18.46 -14.77 -3.71
C ASP A 297 -17.27 -13.81 -3.88
N GLY A 298 -16.39 -13.72 -2.87
CA GLY A 298 -15.23 -12.83 -2.85
C GLY A 298 -15.56 -11.38 -2.47
N PHE A 299 -14.52 -10.65 -2.04
CA PHE A 299 -14.70 -9.29 -1.48
C PHE A 299 -15.21 -8.25 -2.49
N TYR A 300 -14.98 -8.44 -3.79
CA TYR A 300 -15.45 -7.51 -4.82
C TYR A 300 -16.99 -7.44 -4.94
N LYS A 301 -17.73 -8.35 -4.28
CA LYS A 301 -19.20 -8.27 -4.17
C LYS A 301 -19.67 -6.99 -3.48
N VAL A 302 -18.83 -6.36 -2.67
CA VAL A 302 -19.15 -5.14 -1.91
C VAL A 302 -18.27 -3.94 -2.31
N ASP A 303 -17.61 -4.01 -3.49
CA ASP A 303 -16.72 -2.94 -3.97
C ASP A 303 -17.42 -1.61 -4.25
N ASP A 304 -18.74 -1.64 -4.47
CA ASP A 304 -19.59 -0.48 -4.74
C ASP A 304 -20.05 0.26 -3.47
N GLN A 305 -19.65 -0.22 -2.30
CA GLN A 305 -20.03 0.34 -1.01
C GLN A 305 -18.83 1.01 -0.32
N ASP A 306 -19.12 2.10 0.39
CA ASP A 306 -18.18 2.68 1.33
C ASP A 306 -17.91 1.71 2.50
N TYR A 307 -16.63 1.54 2.89
CA TYR A 307 -16.25 0.59 3.93
C TYR A 307 -16.91 0.85 5.29
N ARG A 308 -17.00 2.11 5.74
CA ARG A 308 -17.58 2.43 7.06
C ARG A 308 -19.09 2.27 7.03
N ALA A 309 -19.73 2.66 5.92
CA ALA A 309 -21.15 2.42 5.71
C ALA A 309 -21.49 0.91 5.68
N TRP A 310 -20.65 0.09 5.04
CA TRP A 310 -20.79 -1.37 5.02
C TRP A 310 -20.58 -1.96 6.43
N LEU A 311 -19.47 -1.62 7.10
CA LEU A 311 -19.14 -2.09 8.45
C LEU A 311 -20.24 -1.74 9.47
N GLY A 312 -20.84 -0.55 9.31
CA GLY A 312 -21.91 -0.06 10.18
C GLY A 312 -23.18 -0.90 10.21
N LYS A 313 -23.39 -1.79 9.21
CA LYS A 313 -24.52 -2.74 9.21
C LYS A 313 -24.33 -3.89 10.20
N TYR A 314 -23.09 -4.21 10.57
CA TYR A 314 -22.75 -5.47 11.25
C TYR A 314 -22.14 -5.28 12.64
N VAL A 315 -21.53 -4.13 12.94
CA VAL A 315 -21.02 -3.83 14.29
C VAL A 315 -22.16 -3.77 15.31
N LEU A 316 -21.87 -4.11 16.58
CA LEU A 316 -22.81 -3.88 17.66
C LEU A 316 -22.97 -2.36 17.87
N ALA A 317 -24.21 -1.89 18.04
CA ALA A 317 -24.49 -0.49 18.30
C ALA A 317 -23.82 0.00 19.59
N ASP A 318 -22.94 1.00 19.45
CA ASP A 318 -22.12 1.57 20.52
C ASP A 318 -22.03 3.10 20.44
N ASP A 319 -23.12 3.74 20.00
CA ASP A 319 -23.23 5.18 19.75
C ASP A 319 -22.18 5.71 18.74
N GLY A 320 -21.72 4.83 17.83
CA GLY A 320 -20.78 5.17 16.77
C GLY A 320 -19.32 5.18 17.21
N LEU A 321 -19.02 4.68 18.41
CA LEU A 321 -17.66 4.61 18.94
C LEU A 321 -16.73 3.82 18.02
N THR A 322 -17.14 2.63 17.58
CA THR A 322 -16.33 1.79 16.70
C THR A 322 -16.15 2.39 15.31
N LEU A 323 -17.22 2.91 14.71
CA LEU A 323 -17.19 3.49 13.36
C LEU A 323 -16.44 4.83 13.28
N ASN A 324 -16.23 5.49 14.42
CA ASN A 324 -15.43 6.71 14.52
C ASN A 324 -14.05 6.47 15.16
N SER A 325 -13.65 5.21 15.31
CA SER A 325 -12.35 4.85 15.88
C SER A 325 -11.22 4.96 14.86
N PRO A 326 -9.96 5.07 15.32
CA PRO A 326 -8.80 5.06 14.43
C PRO A 326 -8.70 3.80 13.57
N LEU A 327 -9.19 2.65 14.04
CA LEU A 327 -9.19 1.40 13.27
C LEU A 327 -10.10 1.48 12.03
N ALA A 328 -11.26 2.12 12.18
CA ALA A 328 -12.21 2.29 11.07
C ALA A 328 -11.74 3.35 10.06
N PHE A 329 -10.95 4.35 10.50
CA PHE A 329 -10.42 5.42 9.66
C PHE A 329 -9.04 5.12 9.07
N PHE A 330 -8.27 4.20 9.65
CA PHE A 330 -6.88 3.93 9.29
C PHE A 330 -6.63 3.81 7.79
N VAL A 331 -7.47 3.06 7.08
CA VAL A 331 -7.34 2.85 5.63
C VAL A 331 -7.67 4.09 4.80
N TYR A 332 -8.57 4.95 5.28
CA TYR A 332 -8.85 6.23 4.62
C TYR A 332 -7.65 7.17 4.75
N ASP A 333 -7.06 7.25 5.94
CA ASP A 333 -5.89 8.10 6.20
C ASP A 333 -4.64 7.56 5.49
N ALA A 334 -4.42 6.24 5.51
CA ALA A 334 -3.27 5.61 4.88
C ALA A 334 -3.26 5.77 3.35
N ASP A 335 -4.44 5.72 2.71
CA ASP A 335 -4.58 5.84 1.25
C ASP A 335 -5.00 7.26 0.79
N PHE A 336 -5.17 8.19 1.73
CA PHE A 336 -5.70 9.54 1.50
C PHE A 336 -7.07 9.54 0.80
N ALA A 337 -7.94 8.58 1.13
CA ALA A 337 -9.21 8.30 0.47
C ALA A 337 -10.32 9.30 0.86
N TYR A 338 -10.13 10.55 0.45
CA TYR A 338 -11.00 11.69 0.73
C TYR A 338 -11.39 12.38 -0.58
N GLU A 339 -12.69 12.49 -0.83
CA GLU A 339 -13.20 13.12 -2.06
C GLU A 339 -12.70 14.57 -2.16
N ASP A 340 -12.06 14.90 -3.28
CA ASP A 340 -11.46 16.22 -3.56
C ASP A 340 -10.47 16.70 -2.47
N GLY A 341 -9.91 15.77 -1.67
CA GLY A 341 -9.04 16.06 -0.53
C GLY A 341 -9.76 16.64 0.71
N ASP A 342 -11.09 16.51 0.77
CA ASP A 342 -11.92 16.97 1.89
C ASP A 342 -12.08 15.88 2.95
N PHE A 343 -11.43 16.07 4.11
CA PHE A 343 -11.51 15.15 5.26
C PHE A 343 -12.93 14.88 5.76
N SER A 344 -13.92 15.73 5.44
CA SER A 344 -15.32 15.50 5.79
C SER A 344 -16.03 14.50 4.86
N LYS A 345 -15.39 14.09 3.77
CA LYS A 345 -15.92 13.19 2.73
C LYS A 345 -15.02 11.96 2.53
N PRO A 346 -14.85 11.10 3.55
CA PRO A 346 -14.17 9.83 3.39
C PRO A 346 -14.94 8.94 2.41
N LEU A 347 -14.24 8.32 1.46
CA LEU A 347 -14.83 7.38 0.51
C LEU A 347 -13.80 6.34 0.07
N ILE A 348 -14.04 5.06 0.39
CA ILE A 348 -13.19 3.94 -0.03
C ILE A 348 -14.01 2.67 -0.26
N SER A 349 -13.62 1.85 -1.23
CA SER A 349 -14.28 0.56 -1.51
C SER A 349 -14.18 -0.38 -0.30
N ALA A 350 -15.32 -0.95 0.13
CA ALA A 350 -15.38 -1.93 1.20
C ALA A 350 -14.63 -3.22 0.82
N GLY A 351 -14.79 -3.71 -0.40
CA GLY A 351 -14.18 -4.96 -0.86
C GLY A 351 -12.66 -4.89 -0.93
N VAL A 352 -12.12 -3.83 -1.54
CA VAL A 352 -10.67 -3.58 -1.57
C VAL A 352 -10.13 -3.35 -0.15
N THR A 353 -10.87 -2.65 0.71
CA THR A 353 -10.47 -2.42 2.10
C THR A 353 -10.36 -3.72 2.89
N LEU A 354 -11.38 -4.59 2.83
CA LEU A 354 -11.36 -5.90 3.48
C LEU A 354 -10.17 -6.75 3.02
N TYR A 355 -9.94 -6.79 1.71
CA TYR A 355 -8.79 -7.47 1.13
C TYR A 355 -7.48 -6.91 1.69
N THR A 356 -7.31 -5.59 1.70
CA THR A 356 -6.09 -4.92 2.21
C THR A 356 -5.89 -5.17 3.70
N LEU A 357 -6.93 -5.03 4.54
CA LEU A 357 -6.85 -5.25 5.98
C LEU A 357 -6.43 -6.68 6.31
N ILE A 358 -7.05 -7.68 5.68
CA ILE A 358 -6.69 -9.10 5.88
C ILE A 358 -5.23 -9.33 5.48
N ARG A 359 -4.80 -8.77 4.35
CA ARG A 359 -3.43 -8.91 3.86
C ARG A 359 -2.43 -8.28 4.82
N MET A 360 -2.74 -7.07 5.30
CA MET A 360 -1.91 -6.34 6.27
C MET A 360 -1.90 -6.99 7.65
N ALA A 361 -2.97 -7.67 8.04
CA ALA A 361 -3.08 -8.29 9.36
C ALA A 361 -2.48 -9.71 9.42
N PHE A 362 -2.38 -10.43 8.30
CA PHE A 362 -2.07 -11.87 8.37
C PHE A 362 -1.15 -12.41 7.26
N THR A 363 -0.68 -11.59 6.32
CA THR A 363 0.14 -12.09 5.18
C THR A 363 1.48 -11.39 4.99
N TRP A 364 1.96 -10.63 5.98
CA TRP A 364 3.28 -10.01 5.87
C TRP A 364 4.40 -11.05 6.02
N LYS A 365 5.48 -10.83 5.26
CA LYS A 365 6.71 -11.63 5.30
C LYS A 365 7.85 -10.80 5.87
N GLY A 366 8.53 -11.35 6.86
CA GLY A 366 9.60 -10.71 7.62
C GLY A 366 9.05 -9.69 8.62
N ALA A 367 8.50 -8.57 8.13
CA ALA A 367 7.93 -7.51 8.93
C ALA A 367 6.72 -6.88 8.24
N LEU A 368 5.83 -6.20 8.99
CA LEU A 368 4.70 -5.48 8.42
C LEU A 368 5.17 -4.46 7.39
N ILE A 369 6.17 -3.65 7.75
CA ILE A 369 6.71 -2.57 6.91
C ILE A 369 8.19 -2.82 6.63
N TRP A 370 8.63 -2.41 5.45
CA TRP A 370 10.01 -2.38 5.00
C TRP A 370 10.33 -0.96 4.54
N LYS A 371 11.16 -0.26 5.32
CA LYS A 371 11.64 1.10 5.01
C LYS A 371 12.80 1.02 4.03
N MET A 372 12.83 1.94 3.07
CA MET A 372 13.98 2.11 2.18
C MET A 372 15.14 2.77 2.93
N GLN A 373 16.37 2.33 2.64
CA GLN A 373 17.60 2.87 3.24
C GLN A 373 18.24 4.01 2.42
N ALA A 374 17.54 4.50 1.39
CA ALA A 374 17.74 5.77 0.69
C ALA A 374 16.35 6.22 0.19
N GLY A 375 16.31 7.27 -0.64
CA GLY A 375 15.05 7.62 -1.30
C GLY A 375 14.57 6.55 -2.28
N MET A 376 13.27 6.52 -2.57
CA MET A 376 12.64 5.56 -3.49
C MET A 376 13.18 5.67 -4.92
N GLY A 377 13.50 6.88 -5.39
CA GLY A 377 14.25 7.09 -6.62
C GLY A 377 15.53 6.26 -6.68
N ASP A 378 16.31 6.28 -5.60
CA ASP A 378 17.62 5.64 -5.54
C ASP A 378 17.54 4.15 -5.24
N THR A 379 16.52 3.74 -4.47
CA THR A 379 16.33 2.36 -3.99
C THR A 379 15.53 1.50 -4.97
N VAL A 380 14.59 2.08 -5.72
CA VAL A 380 13.71 1.34 -6.64
C VAL A 380 14.01 1.72 -8.08
N PHE A 381 14.00 3.01 -8.39
CA PHE A 381 14.01 3.46 -9.78
C PHE A 381 15.40 3.49 -10.42
N THR A 382 16.45 3.76 -9.66
CA THR A 382 17.84 3.65 -10.14
C THR A 382 18.18 2.20 -10.54
N PRO A 383 17.97 1.16 -9.69
CA PRO A 383 18.20 -0.23 -10.08
C PRO A 383 17.42 -0.63 -11.33
N LEU A 384 16.11 -0.31 -11.37
CA LEU A 384 15.27 -0.62 -12.52
C LEU A 384 15.78 0.07 -13.78
N TYR A 385 16.09 1.36 -13.72
CA TYR A 385 16.64 2.12 -14.84
C TYR A 385 17.93 1.48 -15.36
N ARG A 386 18.89 1.17 -14.48
CA ARG A 386 20.17 0.58 -14.88
C ARG A 386 20.02 -0.80 -15.50
N VAL A 387 19.18 -1.66 -14.92
CA VAL A 387 18.91 -3.00 -15.48
C VAL A 387 18.21 -2.88 -16.83
N LEU A 388 17.17 -2.06 -16.94
CA LEU A 388 16.45 -1.86 -18.20
C LEU A 388 17.34 -1.26 -19.29
N GLN A 389 18.19 -0.28 -18.95
CA GLN A 389 19.18 0.29 -19.86
C GLN A 389 20.16 -0.79 -20.35
N LYS A 390 20.67 -1.64 -19.46
CA LYS A 390 21.54 -2.78 -19.81
C LYS A 390 20.84 -3.80 -20.71
N ARG A 391 19.54 -3.99 -20.52
CA ARG A 391 18.68 -4.84 -21.36
C ARG A 391 18.28 -4.17 -22.70
N GLY A 392 18.76 -2.97 -22.98
CA GLY A 392 18.57 -2.28 -24.26
C GLY A 392 17.30 -1.43 -24.35
N VAL A 393 16.57 -1.23 -23.25
CA VAL A 393 15.43 -0.30 -23.21
C VAL A 393 15.93 1.13 -23.41
N LYS A 394 15.26 1.86 -24.30
CA LYS A 394 15.58 3.26 -24.61
C LYS A 394 14.74 4.18 -23.75
N PHE A 395 15.32 5.29 -23.30
CA PHE A 395 14.63 6.32 -22.53
C PHE A 395 14.67 7.65 -23.25
N LYS A 396 13.50 8.28 -23.42
CA LYS A 396 13.31 9.60 -24.01
C LYS A 396 12.81 10.56 -22.93
N PHE A 397 13.75 11.18 -22.22
CA PHE A 397 13.47 12.24 -21.24
C PHE A 397 13.07 13.54 -21.93
N PHE A 398 12.36 14.42 -21.22
CA PHE A 398 11.79 15.67 -21.73
C PHE A 398 10.78 15.48 -22.87
N HIS A 399 10.12 14.31 -22.89
CA HIS A 399 9.08 13.97 -23.87
C HIS A 399 7.76 13.76 -23.14
N ARG A 400 6.82 14.69 -23.33
CA ARG A 400 5.50 14.68 -22.71
C ARG A 400 4.45 14.23 -23.71
N VAL A 401 3.63 13.25 -23.33
CA VAL A 401 2.49 12.83 -24.17
C VAL A 401 1.45 13.94 -24.21
N LYS A 402 0.85 14.24 -25.35
CA LYS A 402 -0.21 15.26 -25.46
C LYS A 402 -1.54 14.71 -25.94
N GLY A 403 -1.53 13.55 -26.59
CA GLY A 403 -2.75 12.93 -27.10
C GLY A 403 -2.48 11.57 -27.72
N LEU A 404 -3.42 10.65 -27.50
CA LEU A 404 -3.51 9.35 -28.14
C LEU A 404 -4.66 9.43 -29.15
N HIS A 405 -4.35 9.18 -30.42
CA HIS A 405 -5.29 9.36 -31.53
C HIS A 405 -5.72 8.02 -32.10
N LEU A 406 -7.02 7.80 -32.18
CA LEU A 406 -7.58 6.56 -32.71
C LEU A 406 -7.49 6.52 -34.23
N ALA A 407 -7.21 5.35 -34.78
CA ALA A 407 -7.38 5.05 -36.19
C ALA A 407 -8.83 5.31 -36.64
N ASP A 408 -9.05 5.39 -37.96
CA ASP A 408 -10.39 5.60 -38.53
C ASP A 408 -11.41 4.54 -38.09
N ASP A 409 -10.98 3.28 -37.90
CA ASP A 409 -11.83 2.17 -37.45
C ASP A 409 -12.15 2.19 -35.94
N LYS A 410 -11.50 3.10 -35.18
CA LYS A 410 -11.61 3.25 -33.73
C LYS A 410 -11.27 1.98 -32.93
N GLN A 411 -10.53 1.04 -33.52
CA GLN A 411 -10.11 -0.21 -32.87
C GLN A 411 -8.66 -0.17 -32.37
N SER A 412 -7.87 0.83 -32.80
CA SER A 412 -6.45 0.93 -32.46
C SER A 412 -5.96 2.37 -32.36
N ILE A 413 -4.81 2.58 -31.71
CA ILE A 413 -4.12 3.88 -31.69
C ILE A 413 -3.27 3.99 -32.96
N GLU A 414 -3.54 4.99 -33.79
CA GLU A 414 -2.78 5.25 -35.02
C GLU A 414 -1.60 6.20 -34.77
N ALA A 415 -1.79 7.17 -33.87
CA ALA A 415 -0.77 8.18 -33.60
C ALA A 415 -0.73 8.62 -32.14
N ILE A 416 0.44 9.09 -31.71
CA ILE A 416 0.67 9.68 -30.40
C ILE A 416 1.37 11.02 -30.59
N THR A 417 0.75 12.09 -30.08
CA THR A 417 1.38 13.41 -30.06
C THR A 417 2.29 13.52 -28.86
N ILE A 418 3.54 13.92 -29.08
CA ILE A 418 4.55 14.13 -28.06
C ILE A 418 5.01 15.59 -28.11
N GLY A 419 4.91 16.30 -27.00
CA GLY A 419 5.59 17.57 -26.78
C GLY A 419 7.02 17.33 -26.30
N VAL A 420 7.99 17.97 -26.94
CA VAL A 420 9.39 17.97 -26.51
C VAL A 420 9.62 19.22 -25.68
N GLN A 421 10.06 19.05 -24.43
CA GLN A 421 10.25 20.15 -23.50
C GLN A 421 11.65 20.78 -23.60
N ALA A 422 12.67 19.99 -23.96
CA ALA A 422 14.05 20.45 -24.13
C ALA A 422 14.83 19.54 -25.10
N LYS A 423 15.80 20.13 -25.81
CA LYS A 423 16.74 19.39 -26.66
C LYS A 423 18.05 19.12 -25.93
N LEU A 424 18.63 17.96 -26.16
CA LEU A 424 19.96 17.61 -25.65
C LEU A 424 21.05 18.22 -26.54
N LYS A 425 22.16 18.65 -25.93
CA LYS A 425 23.34 19.08 -26.70
C LYS A 425 23.96 17.92 -27.48
N ASN A 426 23.94 16.72 -26.92
CA ASN A 426 24.47 15.50 -27.52
C ASN A 426 23.38 14.41 -27.59
N PRO A 427 22.47 14.44 -28.58
CA PRO A 427 21.35 13.49 -28.67
C PRO A 427 21.78 12.03 -28.74
N ASP A 428 22.90 11.74 -29.41
CA ASP A 428 23.42 10.37 -29.59
C ASP A 428 23.88 9.72 -28.28
N LEU A 429 24.30 10.53 -27.29
CA LEU A 429 24.68 10.05 -25.96
C LEU A 429 23.46 9.85 -25.04
N GLY A 430 22.29 10.38 -25.43
CA GLY A 430 21.13 10.49 -24.57
C GLY A 430 21.37 11.38 -23.34
N TYR A 431 20.33 11.57 -22.53
CA TYR A 431 20.43 12.28 -21.27
C TYR A 431 20.97 11.32 -20.20
N GLN A 432 21.95 11.77 -19.42
CA GLN A 432 22.50 11.01 -18.30
C GLN A 432 21.89 11.54 -17.00
N PRO A 433 20.89 10.85 -16.41
CA PRO A 433 20.05 11.46 -15.39
C PRO A 433 20.54 11.27 -13.95
N LEU A 434 21.64 10.53 -13.73
CA LEU A 434 22.11 10.13 -12.40
C LEU A 434 23.39 10.84 -12.00
N ILE A 435 23.54 11.09 -10.70
CA ILE A 435 24.74 11.59 -10.02
C ILE A 435 25.19 10.60 -8.95
N ASP A 436 26.50 10.45 -8.75
CA ASP A 436 27.03 9.68 -7.63
C ASP A 436 27.08 10.53 -6.36
N ILE A 437 26.43 10.05 -5.30
CA ILE A 437 26.53 10.61 -3.94
C ILE A 437 26.92 9.47 -3.01
N LYS A 438 28.13 9.56 -2.44
CA LYS A 438 28.67 8.56 -1.51
C LYS A 438 28.69 7.13 -2.10
N GLY A 439 28.96 6.96 -3.39
CA GLY A 439 29.00 5.63 -4.03
C GLY A 439 27.62 5.05 -4.35
N LEU A 440 26.57 5.87 -4.33
CA LEU A 440 25.21 5.53 -4.73
C LEU A 440 24.77 6.43 -5.90
N GLU A 441 24.27 5.82 -6.96
CA GLU A 441 23.71 6.56 -8.09
C GLU A 441 22.30 7.06 -7.75
N CYS A 442 22.13 8.38 -7.82
CA CYS A 442 20.92 9.05 -7.34
C CYS A 442 20.33 9.99 -8.40
N TRP A 443 19.05 10.31 -8.27
CA TRP A 443 18.37 11.28 -9.13
C TRP A 443 18.51 12.70 -8.56
N PRO A 444 18.89 13.72 -9.35
CA PRO A 444 18.91 15.10 -8.86
C PRO A 444 17.49 15.69 -8.79
N SER A 445 17.27 16.64 -7.87
CA SER A 445 16.00 17.38 -7.75
C SER A 445 15.75 18.38 -8.88
N THR A 446 16.76 18.63 -9.72
CA THR A 446 16.66 19.46 -10.92
C THR A 446 17.45 18.84 -12.07
N PRO A 447 17.14 19.16 -13.34
CA PRO A 447 17.92 18.67 -14.47
C PRO A 447 19.40 19.08 -14.44
N PHE A 448 20.23 18.29 -15.10
CA PHE A 448 21.57 18.69 -15.52
C PHE A 448 21.49 19.60 -16.74
N TYR A 449 21.29 20.89 -16.48
CA TYR A 449 21.13 21.92 -17.51
C TYR A 449 22.31 22.03 -18.48
N ASP A 450 23.51 21.63 -18.06
CA ASP A 450 24.69 21.60 -18.93
C ASP A 450 24.56 20.60 -20.09
N GLN A 451 23.69 19.59 -19.96
CA GLN A 451 23.34 18.64 -21.02
C GLN A 451 22.29 19.17 -22.01
N LEU A 452 21.60 20.27 -21.69
CA LEU A 452 20.47 20.81 -22.46
C LEU A 452 20.88 22.00 -23.32
N VAL A 453 20.36 22.07 -24.54
CA VAL A 453 20.46 23.27 -25.38
C VAL A 453 19.79 24.44 -24.64
N ASP A 454 20.45 25.59 -24.59
CA ASP A 454 20.01 26.79 -23.85
C ASP A 454 19.76 26.57 -22.34
N GLY A 455 20.44 25.59 -21.74
CA GLY A 455 20.23 25.17 -20.35
C GLY A 455 20.25 26.28 -19.29
N ASP A 456 21.05 27.34 -19.44
CA ASP A 456 21.04 28.47 -18.51
C ASP A 456 19.69 29.20 -18.47
N THR A 457 19.01 29.28 -19.62
CA THR A 457 17.66 29.85 -19.74
C THR A 457 16.57 28.84 -19.43
N LEU A 458 16.90 27.59 -19.08
CA LEU A 458 15.91 26.59 -18.68
C LEU A 458 15.86 26.42 -17.16
N LYS A 459 16.76 27.06 -16.40
CA LYS A 459 16.82 26.97 -14.93
C LYS A 459 15.55 27.45 -14.21
N GLN A 460 14.78 28.32 -14.86
CA GLN A 460 13.49 28.82 -14.35
C GLN A 460 12.27 28.01 -14.83
N VAL A 461 12.48 26.96 -15.63
CA VAL A 461 11.41 26.12 -16.17
C VAL A 461 11.16 24.94 -15.25
N ASN A 462 9.90 24.72 -14.86
CA ASN A 462 9.50 23.52 -14.14
C ASN A 462 9.12 22.41 -15.13
N PHE A 463 10.05 21.50 -15.43
CA PHE A 463 9.78 20.40 -16.37
C PHE A 463 8.82 19.33 -15.84
N GLU A 464 8.48 19.35 -14.56
CA GLU A 464 7.47 18.47 -13.95
C GLU A 464 6.07 19.11 -13.91
N ASP A 465 5.94 20.38 -14.30
CA ASP A 465 4.66 21.03 -14.56
C ASP A 465 4.14 20.67 -15.95
N TRP A 466 2.95 20.08 -16.00
CA TRP A 466 2.28 19.71 -17.25
C TRP A 466 1.99 20.92 -18.15
N CYS A 467 1.79 22.09 -17.55
CA CYS A 467 1.47 23.33 -18.28
C CYS A 467 2.71 23.99 -18.89
N THR A 468 3.92 23.54 -18.57
CA THR A 468 5.16 24.06 -19.16
C THR A 468 5.12 23.97 -20.67
N ALA A 469 5.49 25.04 -21.40
CA ALA A 469 5.44 25.04 -22.85
C ALA A 469 6.41 24.02 -23.48
N ASP A 470 5.98 23.41 -24.59
CA ASP A 470 6.85 22.59 -25.44
C ASP A 470 7.62 23.48 -26.42
N ILE A 471 8.83 23.05 -26.79
CA ILE A 471 9.63 23.73 -27.83
C ILE A 471 9.37 23.17 -29.23
N GLU A 472 8.85 21.94 -29.32
CA GLU A 472 8.39 21.31 -30.56
C GLU A 472 7.38 20.20 -30.26
N GLU A 473 6.64 19.80 -31.29
CA GLU A 473 5.74 18.64 -31.24
C GLU A 473 6.17 17.59 -32.27
N LEU A 474 6.09 16.33 -31.85
CA LEU A 474 6.35 15.15 -32.65
C LEU A 474 5.08 14.30 -32.76
N GLN A 475 4.95 13.57 -33.86
CA GLN A 475 3.91 12.56 -34.04
C GLN A 475 4.57 11.20 -34.20
N LEU A 476 4.35 10.32 -33.23
CA LEU A 476 4.69 8.90 -33.36
C LEU A 476 3.57 8.20 -34.11
N LYS A 477 3.89 7.35 -35.08
CA LYS A 477 2.91 6.64 -35.92
C LYS A 477 2.99 5.12 -35.75
N ALA A 478 1.84 4.48 -35.69
CA ALA A 478 1.72 3.02 -35.68
C ALA A 478 2.38 2.40 -36.93
N GLY A 479 3.10 1.29 -36.76
CA GLY A 479 3.87 0.61 -37.80
C GLY A 479 5.16 1.32 -38.23
N VAL A 480 5.41 2.54 -37.75
CA VAL A 480 6.65 3.30 -38.02
C VAL A 480 7.46 3.45 -36.75
N ASP A 481 6.88 4.04 -35.71
CA ASP A 481 7.55 4.37 -34.46
C ASP A 481 7.20 3.37 -33.34
N PHE A 482 6.01 2.77 -33.40
CA PHE A 482 5.55 1.74 -32.47
C PHE A 482 4.61 0.75 -33.17
N ASP A 483 4.56 -0.48 -32.67
CA ASP A 483 3.58 -1.50 -33.05
C ASP A 483 2.55 -1.71 -31.93
N GLN A 484 2.96 -1.51 -30.67
CA GLN A 484 2.08 -1.52 -29.49
C GLN A 484 2.39 -0.34 -28.57
N VAL A 485 1.38 0.09 -27.82
CA VAL A 485 1.52 1.15 -26.81
C VAL A 485 1.16 0.63 -25.42
N VAL A 486 1.94 1.04 -24.42
CA VAL A 486 1.62 0.86 -23.01
C VAL A 486 1.37 2.23 -22.40
N LEU A 487 0.16 2.47 -21.90
CA LEU A 487 -0.17 3.70 -21.19
C LEU A 487 0.12 3.53 -19.70
N GLY A 488 1.28 4.04 -19.25
CA GLY A 488 1.70 4.03 -17.84
C GLY A 488 1.56 5.38 -17.13
N ILE A 489 0.85 6.33 -17.74
CA ILE A 489 0.53 7.64 -17.16
C ILE A 489 -0.72 7.49 -16.27
N SER A 490 -0.75 8.23 -15.15
CA SER A 490 -1.88 8.19 -14.20
C SER A 490 -3.19 8.66 -14.84
N ILE A 491 -4.31 8.08 -14.40
CA ILE A 491 -5.67 8.36 -14.88
C ILE A 491 -6.07 9.83 -14.80
N GLY A 492 -5.49 10.61 -13.87
CA GLY A 492 -5.73 12.05 -13.77
C GLY A 492 -5.37 12.82 -15.05
N MET A 493 -4.54 12.25 -15.93
CA MET A 493 -4.20 12.85 -17.22
C MET A 493 -5.10 12.40 -18.38
N PHE A 494 -5.91 11.35 -18.20
CA PHE A 494 -6.72 10.77 -19.29
C PHE A 494 -7.71 11.76 -19.91
N PRO A 495 -8.36 12.69 -19.16
CA PRO A 495 -9.19 13.73 -19.77
C PRO A 495 -8.49 14.58 -20.83
N TYR A 496 -7.15 14.67 -20.78
CA TYR A 496 -6.36 15.51 -21.67
C TYR A 496 -5.69 14.72 -22.79
N ILE A 497 -5.24 13.49 -22.50
CA ILE A 497 -4.45 12.70 -23.46
C ILE A 497 -5.24 11.56 -24.13
N CYS A 498 -6.43 11.22 -23.63
CA CYS A 498 -7.24 10.11 -24.12
C CYS A 498 -8.61 10.57 -24.66
N CYS A 499 -8.72 11.82 -25.14
CA CYS A 499 -9.99 12.40 -25.61
C CYS A 499 -10.72 11.51 -26.61
N ASP A 500 -10.03 11.02 -27.64
CA ASP A 500 -10.60 10.13 -28.65
C ASP A 500 -11.20 8.85 -28.05
N LEU A 501 -10.47 8.22 -27.11
CA LEU A 501 -10.90 7.01 -26.41
C LEU A 501 -12.14 7.27 -25.55
N ILE A 502 -12.18 8.40 -24.85
CA ILE A 502 -13.31 8.81 -24.00
C ILE A 502 -14.54 9.10 -24.86
N GLU A 503 -14.37 9.77 -26.00
CA GLU A 503 -15.46 10.11 -26.91
C GLU A 503 -16.07 8.88 -27.58
N HIS A 504 -15.25 7.87 -27.91
CA HIS A 504 -15.68 6.72 -28.72
C HIS A 504 -15.91 5.43 -27.91
N ASN A 505 -15.56 5.40 -26.62
CA ASN A 505 -15.72 4.21 -25.77
C ASN A 505 -16.37 4.56 -24.41
N ALA A 506 -17.62 4.12 -24.25
CA ALA A 506 -18.40 4.37 -23.03
C ALA A 506 -17.76 3.81 -21.75
N ALA A 507 -16.99 2.71 -21.85
CA ALA A 507 -16.27 2.17 -20.70
C ALA A 507 -15.11 3.08 -20.28
N TRP A 508 -14.39 3.68 -21.23
CA TRP A 508 -13.36 4.69 -20.95
C TRP A 508 -13.96 5.93 -20.31
N LYS A 509 -15.08 6.42 -20.86
CA LYS A 509 -15.81 7.53 -20.25
C LYS A 509 -16.21 7.22 -18.81
N THR A 510 -16.79 6.05 -18.57
CA THR A 510 -17.20 5.63 -17.21
C THR A 510 -16.00 5.56 -16.27
N MET A 511 -14.88 4.96 -16.69
CA MET A 511 -13.67 4.86 -15.89
C MET A 511 -13.14 6.25 -15.49
N VAL A 512 -13.07 7.19 -16.42
CA VAL A 512 -12.60 8.56 -16.16
C VAL A 512 -13.57 9.36 -15.28
N ASP A 513 -14.87 9.16 -15.44
CA ASP A 513 -15.88 9.87 -14.65
C ASP A 513 -15.96 9.34 -13.19
N GLN A 514 -15.64 8.07 -12.95
CA GLN A 514 -15.84 7.39 -11.66
C GLN A 514 -14.56 7.19 -10.84
N VAL A 515 -13.40 6.97 -11.48
CA VAL A 515 -12.13 6.80 -10.76
C VAL A 515 -11.54 8.17 -10.46
N ARG A 516 -11.74 8.63 -9.22
CA ARG A 516 -11.24 9.93 -8.74
C ARG A 516 -9.75 9.88 -8.39
N THR A 517 -9.12 11.04 -8.42
CA THR A 517 -7.77 11.25 -7.90
C THR A 517 -7.84 12.25 -6.76
N VAL A 518 -7.00 12.06 -5.75
CA VAL A 518 -6.84 13.01 -4.65
C VAL A 518 -5.49 13.72 -4.78
N ARG A 519 -5.49 15.05 -4.58
CA ARG A 519 -4.26 15.82 -4.42
C ARG A 519 -3.68 15.57 -3.03
N THR A 520 -2.35 15.49 -2.96
CA THR A 520 -1.64 15.27 -1.69
C THR A 520 -0.60 16.36 -1.49
N GLN A 521 -0.21 16.55 -0.23
CA GLN A 521 0.87 17.45 0.16
C GLN A 521 1.87 16.72 1.04
N ALA A 522 3.09 17.25 1.09
CA ALA A 522 4.16 16.71 1.91
C ALA A 522 5.03 17.83 2.49
N LEU A 523 5.62 17.55 3.65
CA LEU A 523 6.60 18.40 4.32
C LEU A 523 7.72 17.52 4.86
N GLN A 524 8.96 17.97 4.68
CA GLN A 524 10.14 17.32 5.24
C GLN A 524 10.89 18.33 6.11
N LEU A 525 11.18 17.95 7.36
CA LEU A 525 11.90 18.79 8.32
C LEU A 525 13.20 18.11 8.75
N TRP A 526 14.29 18.86 8.72
CA TRP A 526 15.59 18.46 9.27
C TRP A 526 15.85 19.25 10.54
N LEU A 527 15.79 18.58 11.68
CA LEU A 527 15.75 19.19 13.00
C LEU A 527 17.00 18.85 13.81
N LYS A 528 17.51 19.84 14.56
CA LYS A 528 18.58 19.64 15.55
C LYS A 528 18.17 18.76 16.74
N PRO A 529 16.98 18.92 17.36
CA PRO A 529 16.55 18.00 18.40
C PRO A 529 16.24 16.60 17.86
N THR A 530 16.41 15.58 18.69
CA THR A 530 15.91 14.22 18.40
C THR A 530 14.39 14.17 18.54
N ALA A 531 13.73 13.19 17.91
CA ALA A 531 12.29 12.95 18.09
C ALA A 531 11.91 12.82 19.59
N TYR A 532 12.76 12.15 20.39
CA TYR A 532 12.56 12.04 21.84
C TYR A 532 12.52 13.41 22.54
N SER A 533 13.48 14.28 22.22
CA SER A 533 13.50 15.64 22.81
C SER A 533 12.37 16.54 22.33
N LEU A 534 11.71 16.18 21.22
CA LEU A 534 10.50 16.84 20.71
C LEU A 534 9.21 16.30 21.35
N GLY A 535 9.29 15.25 22.18
CA GLY A 535 8.15 14.70 22.92
C GLY A 535 7.82 13.25 22.61
N TRP A 536 8.50 12.59 21.66
CA TRP A 536 8.24 11.19 21.34
C TRP A 536 8.85 10.22 22.39
N THR A 537 8.03 9.70 23.31
CA THR A 537 8.55 8.93 24.46
C THR A 537 8.58 7.42 24.27
N LEU A 538 8.07 6.87 23.16
CA LEU A 538 8.01 5.42 22.95
C LEU A 538 9.34 4.77 22.51
N MET A 539 10.42 5.57 22.41
CA MET A 539 11.82 5.17 22.17
C MET A 539 12.09 4.34 20.89
N GLN A 540 11.09 4.11 20.05
CA GLN A 540 11.17 3.47 18.73
C GLN A 540 10.96 4.49 17.62
N GLU A 541 11.44 4.22 16.40
CA GLU A 541 11.18 5.08 15.23
C GLU A 541 9.67 5.04 14.89
N PRO A 542 8.92 6.15 14.99
CA PRO A 542 7.51 6.16 14.66
C PRO A 542 7.26 6.05 13.15
N LEU A 543 6.23 5.28 12.82
CA LEU A 543 5.41 5.43 11.62
C LEU A 543 3.99 5.60 12.14
N LEU A 544 3.46 6.81 12.03
CA LEU A 544 2.27 7.26 12.72
C LEU A 544 1.27 7.80 11.70
N SER A 545 0.00 7.44 11.86
CA SER A 545 -1.12 7.96 11.06
C SER A 545 -2.32 8.30 11.95
N THR A 546 -3.45 8.71 11.38
CA THR A 546 -4.77 8.91 12.03
C THR A 546 -4.86 10.04 13.07
N TYR A 547 -3.95 11.00 13.06
CA TYR A 547 -4.06 12.17 13.93
C TYR A 547 -4.71 13.36 13.21
N ASP A 548 -5.62 14.03 13.94
CA ASP A 548 -6.46 15.16 13.50
C ASP A 548 -5.62 16.45 13.54
N VAL A 549 -4.65 16.51 12.64
CA VAL A 549 -4.00 17.75 12.20
C VAL A 549 -4.21 17.83 10.69
N ASN A 550 -5.45 18.12 10.30
CA ASN A 550 -5.76 18.45 8.90
C ASN A 550 -4.90 19.67 8.48
N PRO A 551 -4.04 19.55 7.44
CA PRO A 551 -4.11 18.57 6.36
C PRO A 551 -2.91 17.57 6.27
N ILE A 552 -2.22 17.30 7.37
CA ILE A 552 -1.08 16.37 7.45
C ILE A 552 -1.37 15.37 8.58
N ASP A 553 -1.90 14.22 8.21
CA ASP A 553 -2.40 13.16 9.10
C ASP A 553 -1.41 12.00 9.28
N SER A 554 -0.26 12.06 8.62
CA SER A 554 0.76 11.01 8.62
C SER A 554 2.16 11.57 8.88
N TRP A 555 2.89 10.93 9.79
CA TRP A 555 4.22 11.31 10.21
C TRP A 555 5.15 10.10 10.35
N ALA A 556 6.39 10.24 9.88
CA ALA A 556 7.43 9.24 10.07
C ALA A 556 8.77 9.88 10.48
N ASP A 557 9.47 9.22 11.40
CA ASP A 557 10.90 9.46 11.61
C ASP A 557 11.71 8.72 10.53
N MET A 558 12.44 9.50 9.75
CA MET A 558 13.26 9.06 8.62
C MET A 558 14.75 9.35 8.85
N SER A 559 15.17 9.53 10.10
CA SER A 559 16.55 9.90 10.46
C SER A 559 17.59 8.88 10.00
N HIS A 560 17.19 7.63 9.74
CA HIS A 560 18.06 6.61 9.14
C HIS A 560 18.57 7.00 7.75
N LEU A 561 17.90 7.93 7.05
CA LEU A 561 18.34 8.44 5.75
C LEU A 561 19.55 9.37 5.83
N LEU A 562 19.88 9.91 7.01
CA LEU A 562 21.00 10.85 7.18
C LEU A 562 22.35 10.30 6.71
N GLU A 563 22.56 8.99 6.85
CA GLU A 563 23.78 8.33 6.36
C GLU A 563 23.96 8.52 4.84
N ARG A 564 22.85 8.62 4.10
CA ARG A 564 22.80 8.78 2.65
C ARG A 564 22.77 10.22 2.16
N GLU A 565 22.60 11.19 3.04
CA GLU A 565 22.66 12.62 2.71
C GLU A 565 24.11 13.13 2.82
N GLY A 566 24.39 14.32 2.29
CA GLY A 566 25.72 14.93 2.19
C GLY A 566 26.19 15.71 3.42
N TRP A 567 25.54 15.56 4.58
CA TRP A 567 25.87 16.35 5.77
C TRP A 567 27.31 16.14 6.26
N PRO A 568 27.96 17.18 6.79
CA PRO A 568 29.27 17.05 7.42
C PRO A 568 29.16 16.19 8.68
N ALA A 569 30.14 15.30 8.90
CA ALA A 569 30.13 14.32 10.01
C ALA A 569 30.18 14.96 11.42
N VAL A 570 30.55 16.24 11.52
CA VAL A 570 30.67 16.98 12.78
C VAL A 570 30.26 18.43 12.55
N GLY A 571 29.42 18.99 13.43
CA GLY A 571 29.15 20.44 13.48
C GLY A 571 27.68 20.79 13.77
N ASP A 572 27.44 22.06 14.07
CA ASP A 572 26.13 22.60 14.47
C ASP A 572 25.03 22.53 13.40
N GLN A 573 25.38 22.13 12.18
CA GLN A 573 24.44 21.99 11.07
C GLN A 573 23.87 20.58 10.94
N PHE A 574 24.47 19.56 11.56
CA PHE A 574 24.01 18.18 11.45
C PHE A 574 22.65 17.99 12.15
N PRO A 575 21.60 17.55 11.45
CA PRO A 575 20.30 17.27 12.06
C PRO A 575 20.32 15.95 12.83
N LEU A 576 19.57 15.87 13.92
CA LEU A 576 19.38 14.64 14.70
C LEU A 576 17.99 14.01 14.48
N ASN A 577 17.13 14.68 13.73
CA ASN A 577 15.85 14.14 13.31
C ASN A 577 15.52 14.57 11.87
N ILE A 578 15.03 13.61 11.07
CA ILE A 578 14.32 13.87 9.83
C ILE A 578 12.86 13.48 10.04
N ALA A 579 11.95 14.44 9.96
CA ALA A 579 10.51 14.21 10.07
C ALA A 579 9.86 14.37 8.70
N TYR A 580 9.23 13.29 8.21
CA TYR A 580 8.43 13.32 7.00
C TYR A 580 6.96 13.39 7.38
N PHE A 581 6.24 14.22 6.66
CA PHE A 581 4.84 14.53 6.87
C PHE A 581 4.11 14.46 5.54
N CYS A 582 2.91 13.89 5.52
CA CYS A 582 2.03 13.94 4.36
C CYS A 582 0.56 13.84 4.75
N GLY A 583 -0.30 14.16 3.79
CA GLY A 583 -1.74 14.02 3.89
C GLY A 583 -2.41 14.47 2.59
N PRO A 584 -3.75 14.33 2.49
CA PRO A 584 -4.52 14.90 1.39
C PRO A 584 -4.45 16.43 1.42
N MET A 585 -4.70 17.04 0.27
CA MET A 585 -4.82 18.48 0.10
C MET A 585 -6.09 18.75 -0.69
N ALA A 586 -6.90 19.69 -0.23
CA ALA A 586 -8.09 20.09 -0.97
C ALA A 586 -7.71 20.54 -2.39
N ASP A 587 -8.50 20.09 -3.37
CA ASP A 587 -8.36 20.55 -4.74
C ASP A 587 -8.69 22.05 -4.85
N ASP A 588 -8.08 22.71 -5.83
CA ASP A 588 -8.41 24.10 -6.11
C ASP A 588 -9.88 24.17 -6.57
N PRO A 589 -10.70 25.12 -6.06
CA PRO A 589 -12.06 25.31 -6.56
C PRO A 589 -12.02 25.52 -8.09
N PRO A 590 -12.95 24.91 -8.84
CA PRO A 590 -12.95 24.94 -10.30
C PRO A 590 -13.05 26.35 -10.91
#